data_AF-A0A3Q0RXA5-F1
#
_entry.id   AF-A0A3Q0RXA5-F1
#
_cell.length_a   1.000
_cell.length_b   1.000
_cell.length_c   1.000
_cell.angle_alpha   90.00
_cell.angle_beta   90.00
_cell.angle_gamma   90.00
#
_symmetry.space_group_name_H-M   'P 1'
#
loop_
_entity.id
_entity.type
_entity.pdbx_description
1 polymer ?
#
loop_
_entity_poly.entity_id
_entity_poly.type
_entity_poly.pdbx_seq_one_letter_code
_entity_poly.pdbx_strand_id
1 'polypeptide(L)'
;IVEPSDYTYTVLFSVNHCIQISASECDLTTHLQAFDSAVEFTVDALDDRRVIVNITDPLTAIYTRGKQRSIRDILQKDLKYKISYHKSGSTGKRDIISESSMAEVEGLDAGESYCFMVAAFIPSRPKATQQGAWIKSKYDADTHCLTVTLILSPDLSVGAWVGAGFIVLTVLIVIITVTVLCCRQRNKTLQMSQSSASV
;
A
#
# COMPACT_ATOMS: atom_id res chain seq x y z
N ILE A 1 8.82 20.77 -40.76
CA ILE A 1 9.30 19.60 -41.52
C ILE A 1 9.88 18.66 -40.48
N VAL A 2 9.14 17.61 -40.11
CA VAL A 2 9.54 16.63 -39.10
C VAL A 2 10.12 15.44 -39.85
N GLU A 3 11.35 15.08 -39.53
CA GLU A 3 12.10 14.00 -40.16
C GLU A 3 11.59 12.64 -39.66
N PRO A 4 11.19 11.70 -40.55
CA PRO A 4 10.65 10.41 -40.14
C PRO A 4 11.77 9.48 -39.66
N SER A 5 11.53 8.71 -38.60
CA SER A 5 12.48 7.75 -38.06
C SER A 5 12.35 6.37 -38.72
N ASP A 6 13.50 5.77 -39.09
CA ASP A 6 13.68 4.55 -39.89
C ASP A 6 13.32 3.21 -39.19
N TYR A 7 12.32 3.20 -38.31
CA TYR A 7 11.97 1.97 -37.59
C TYR A 7 10.91 1.15 -38.36
N THR A 8 11.33 0.03 -38.94
CA THR A 8 10.44 -0.97 -39.54
C THR A 8 9.93 -1.92 -38.45
N TYR A 9 8.61 -2.02 -38.29
CA TYR A 9 7.97 -2.94 -37.34
C TYR A 9 7.18 -4.02 -38.08
N THR A 10 7.42 -5.28 -37.75
CA THR A 10 6.62 -6.42 -38.20
C THR A 10 5.43 -6.61 -37.24
N VAL A 11 4.21 -6.49 -37.76
CA VAL A 11 2.96 -6.69 -37.01
C VAL A 11 2.37 -8.07 -37.30
N LEU A 12 2.08 -8.83 -36.25
CA LEU A 12 1.32 -10.08 -36.32
C LEU A 12 -0.18 -9.77 -36.17
N PHE A 13 -0.97 -10.27 -37.12
CA PHE A 13 -2.39 -9.96 -37.31
C PHE A 13 -3.27 -10.83 -36.40
N SER A 14 -4.16 -10.19 -35.62
CA SER A 14 -5.29 -10.87 -34.98
C SER A 14 -6.55 -10.04 -35.21
N VAL A 15 -7.54 -10.64 -35.88
CA VAL A 15 -8.65 -9.97 -36.57
C VAL A 15 -9.69 -9.35 -35.62
N ASN A 16 -9.59 -9.52 -34.30
CA ASN A 16 -10.70 -9.22 -33.38
C ASN A 16 -10.41 -8.21 -32.25
N HIS A 17 -9.24 -7.58 -32.19
CA HIS A 17 -9.00 -6.44 -31.30
C HIS A 17 -7.94 -5.55 -31.95
N CYS A 18 -8.34 -4.33 -32.32
CA CYS A 18 -7.62 -3.34 -33.11
C CYS A 18 -6.09 -3.50 -33.17
N ILE A 19 -5.58 -3.95 -34.33
CA ILE A 19 -4.19 -3.78 -34.75
C ILE A 19 -4.23 -3.17 -36.17
N GLN A 20 -4.11 -1.85 -36.24
CA GLN A 20 -3.64 -0.94 -37.32
C GLN A 20 -3.82 0.48 -36.72
N ILE A 21 -3.11 1.56 -37.09
CA ILE A 21 -3.11 2.17 -38.42
C ILE A 21 -1.95 3.19 -38.49
N SER A 22 -1.48 3.43 -39.72
CA SER A 22 -0.73 4.57 -40.25
C SER A 22 -1.38 5.96 -40.03
N ALA A 23 -2.00 6.20 -38.87
CA ALA A 23 -2.41 7.50 -38.39
C ALA A 23 -1.52 7.85 -37.20
N SER A 24 -1.00 9.07 -37.15
CA SER A 24 -0.11 9.56 -36.09
C SER A 24 -0.75 9.67 -34.70
N GLU A 25 -1.92 9.07 -34.48
CA GLU A 25 -2.70 9.16 -33.24
C GLU A 25 -3.31 7.80 -32.92
N CYS A 26 -2.57 6.97 -32.18
CA CYS A 26 -3.16 5.85 -31.47
C CYS A 26 -3.88 6.40 -30.23
N ASP A 27 -5.20 6.21 -30.18
CA ASP A 27 -6.00 6.56 -29.01
C ASP A 27 -5.68 5.61 -27.84
N LEU A 28 -4.72 6.00 -27.00
CA LEU A 28 -4.25 5.27 -25.82
C LEU A 28 -5.25 5.36 -24.64
N THR A 29 -6.52 5.68 -24.87
CA THR A 29 -7.54 5.79 -23.80
C THR A 29 -7.82 4.44 -23.12
N THR A 30 -7.73 3.34 -23.85
CA THR A 30 -7.80 1.98 -23.30
C THR A 30 -6.65 1.66 -22.33
N HIS A 31 -5.46 2.27 -22.52
CA HIS A 31 -4.34 2.09 -21.61
C HIS A 31 -4.54 2.78 -20.26
N LEU A 32 -5.33 3.86 -20.21
CA LEU A 32 -5.69 4.51 -18.95
C LEU A 32 -6.72 3.68 -18.16
N GLN A 33 -7.64 2.99 -18.83
CA GLN A 33 -8.58 2.09 -18.13
C GLN A 33 -7.86 0.90 -17.49
N ALA A 34 -6.85 0.33 -18.16
CA ALA A 34 -5.99 -0.70 -17.57
C ALA A 34 -5.16 -0.15 -16.40
N PHE A 35 -4.70 1.10 -16.51
CA PHE A 35 -4.01 1.82 -15.43
C PHE A 35 -4.91 1.96 -14.18
N ASP A 36 -6.15 2.41 -14.35
CA ASP A 36 -7.10 2.63 -13.24
C ASP A 36 -7.35 1.38 -12.38
N SER A 37 -7.25 0.19 -12.97
CA SER A 37 -7.45 -1.09 -12.28
C SER A 37 -6.20 -1.68 -11.60
N ALA A 38 -5.00 -1.22 -11.99
CA ALA A 38 -3.74 -1.90 -11.65
C ALA A 38 -2.77 -1.03 -10.84
N VAL A 39 -3.06 0.26 -10.67
CA VAL A 39 -2.16 1.18 -9.98
C VAL A 39 -2.37 1.09 -8.49
N GLU A 40 -1.26 0.96 -7.79
CA GLU A 40 -1.20 1.00 -6.35
C GLU A 40 -0.28 2.15 -5.94
N PHE A 41 -0.59 2.83 -4.85
CA PHE A 41 0.31 3.81 -4.25
C PHE A 41 0.38 3.65 -2.74
N THR A 42 1.52 4.02 -2.18
CA THR A 42 1.78 4.10 -0.74
C THR A 42 2.04 5.54 -0.33
N VAL A 43 1.83 5.83 0.94
CA VAL A 43 2.10 7.14 1.53
C VAL A 43 2.93 6.89 2.78
N ASP A 44 4.17 7.34 2.75
CA ASP A 44 5.13 7.14 3.84
C ASP A 44 5.43 8.51 4.47
N ALA A 45 5.49 8.60 5.79
CA ALA A 45 5.81 9.86 6.45
C ALA A 45 7.30 10.14 6.43
N LEU A 46 7.65 11.39 6.13
CA LEU A 46 9.01 11.91 6.31
C LEU A 46 9.12 12.57 7.68
N ASP A 47 8.12 13.36 8.05
CA ASP A 47 7.95 13.97 9.37
C ASP A 47 6.46 14.26 9.68
N ASP A 48 6.18 15.02 10.74
CA ASP A 48 4.83 15.35 11.18
C ASP A 48 4.05 16.27 10.21
N ARG A 49 4.70 16.84 9.20
CA ARG A 49 4.11 17.79 8.23
C ARG A 49 4.39 17.45 6.77
N ARG A 50 5.18 16.40 6.52
CA ARG A 50 5.60 16.00 5.18
C ARG A 50 5.48 14.49 5.00
N VAL A 51 4.95 14.10 3.85
CA VAL A 51 4.83 12.71 3.43
C VAL A 51 5.37 12.54 2.03
N ILE A 52 5.83 11.34 1.71
CA ILE A 52 6.18 10.92 0.36
C ILE A 52 5.10 9.98 -0.17
N VAL A 53 4.55 10.32 -1.33
CA VAL A 53 3.60 9.49 -2.07
C VAL A 53 4.38 8.71 -3.12
N ASN A 54 4.40 7.38 -2.99
CA ASN A 54 5.10 6.48 -3.92
C ASN A 54 4.07 5.71 -4.76
N ILE A 55 4.15 5.87 -6.07
CA ILE A 55 3.16 5.38 -7.05
C ILE A 55 3.81 4.24 -7.84
N THR A 56 3.19 3.08 -7.81
CA THR A 56 3.68 1.93 -8.57
C THR A 56 3.20 2.03 -10.01
N ASP A 57 4.13 2.20 -10.94
CA ASP A 57 3.81 2.22 -12.37
C ASP A 57 3.38 0.80 -12.82
N PRO A 58 2.11 0.59 -13.23
CA PRO A 58 1.62 -0.72 -13.63
C PRO A 58 2.28 -1.19 -14.92
N LEU A 59 2.44 -2.50 -15.02
CA LEU A 59 2.79 -3.16 -16.27
C LEU A 59 1.62 -3.12 -17.24
N THR A 60 1.92 -2.96 -18.52
CA THR A 60 0.92 -2.95 -19.59
C THR A 60 0.97 -4.23 -20.40
N ALA A 61 -0.04 -4.46 -21.25
CA ALA A 61 -0.04 -5.56 -22.21
C ALA A 61 0.99 -5.37 -23.36
N ILE A 62 1.72 -4.26 -23.41
CA ILE A 62 2.69 -3.97 -24.47
C ILE A 62 4.04 -4.59 -24.11
N TYR A 63 4.58 -5.36 -25.05
CA TYR A 63 5.92 -5.91 -25.00
C TYR A 63 6.79 -5.25 -26.05
N THR A 64 8.04 -4.93 -25.69
CA THR A 64 9.02 -4.41 -26.64
C THR A 64 10.33 -5.15 -26.45
N ARG A 65 10.80 -5.84 -27.51
CA ARG A 65 11.99 -6.69 -27.49
C ARG A 65 11.94 -7.77 -26.40
N GLY A 66 10.78 -8.43 -26.28
CA GLY A 66 10.56 -9.50 -25.29
C GLY A 66 10.41 -9.04 -23.84
N LYS A 67 10.50 -7.74 -23.54
CA LYS A 67 10.27 -7.19 -22.20
C LYS A 67 8.92 -6.48 -22.13
N GLN A 68 8.13 -6.79 -21.11
CA GLN A 68 6.89 -6.07 -20.79
C GLN A 68 7.20 -4.63 -20.37
N ARG A 69 6.39 -3.68 -20.82
CA ARG A 69 6.59 -2.25 -20.54
C ARG A 69 5.61 -1.75 -19.51
N SER A 70 6.10 -0.90 -18.60
CA SER A 70 5.23 -0.13 -17.72
C SER A 70 4.54 0.99 -18.49
N ILE A 71 3.47 1.55 -17.92
CA ILE A 71 2.81 2.72 -18.50
C ILE A 71 3.76 3.91 -18.65
N ARG A 72 4.71 4.04 -17.72
CA ARG A 72 5.77 5.06 -17.71
C ARG A 72 6.75 4.88 -18.85
N ASP A 73 7.12 3.65 -19.18
CA ASP A 73 7.99 3.36 -20.33
C ASP A 73 7.36 3.77 -21.67
N ILE A 74 6.02 3.68 -21.76
CA ILE A 74 5.26 3.98 -22.97
C ILE A 74 5.00 5.47 -23.11
N LEU A 75 4.48 6.11 -22.06
CA LEU A 75 4.08 7.53 -22.08
C LEU A 75 5.21 8.48 -21.71
N GLN A 76 6.25 8.00 -21.04
CA GLN A 76 7.47 8.75 -20.71
C GLN A 76 7.14 10.08 -20.02
N LYS A 77 7.56 11.20 -20.64
CA LYS A 77 7.37 12.58 -20.17
C LYS A 77 5.93 13.07 -20.29
N ASP A 78 5.09 12.40 -21.09
CA ASP A 78 3.70 12.78 -21.29
C ASP A 78 2.83 12.32 -20.12
N LEU A 79 3.25 11.27 -19.40
CA LEU A 79 2.60 10.85 -18.17
C LEU A 79 3.07 11.70 -17.00
N LYS A 80 2.11 12.22 -16.25
CA LYS A 80 2.30 12.83 -14.94
C LYS A 80 1.30 12.20 -13.98
N TYR A 81 1.46 12.46 -12.70
CA TYR A 81 0.50 12.04 -11.69
C TYR A 81 -0.12 13.25 -11.02
N LYS A 82 -1.45 13.26 -10.97
CA LYS A 82 -2.20 14.23 -10.18
C LYS A 82 -2.52 13.61 -8.84
N ILE A 83 -2.03 14.23 -7.78
CA ILE A 83 -2.27 13.80 -6.40
C ILE A 83 -3.20 14.82 -5.77
N SER A 84 -4.40 14.39 -5.41
CA SER A 84 -5.34 15.19 -4.65
C SER A 84 -5.32 14.74 -3.20
N TYR A 85 -5.34 15.69 -2.28
CA TYR A 85 -5.40 15.40 -0.86
C TYR A 85 -6.27 16.41 -0.12
N HIS A 86 -6.89 15.93 0.94
CA HIS A 86 -7.68 16.77 1.82
C HIS A 86 -7.55 16.30 3.26
N LYS A 87 -7.72 17.25 4.19
CA LYS A 87 -7.81 16.94 5.61
C LYS A 87 -9.09 16.14 5.86
N SER A 88 -9.02 15.12 6.71
CA SER A 88 -10.19 14.34 7.11
C SER A 88 -11.23 15.25 7.76
N GLY A 89 -12.50 15.10 7.39
CA GLY A 89 -13.58 15.98 7.85
C GLY A 89 -13.58 17.40 7.27
N SER A 90 -12.65 17.75 6.37
CA SER A 90 -12.62 19.02 5.65
C SER A 90 -13.18 18.89 4.22
N THR A 91 -13.74 19.99 3.71
CA THR A 91 -14.15 20.11 2.30
C THR A 91 -13.03 20.65 1.40
N GLY A 92 -11.96 21.20 1.98
CA GLY A 92 -10.86 21.80 1.24
C GLY A 92 -9.96 20.75 0.60
N LYS A 93 -9.94 20.72 -0.74
CA LYS A 93 -9.07 19.84 -1.53
C LYS A 93 -7.86 20.60 -2.05
N ARG A 94 -6.70 19.94 -2.03
CA ARG A 94 -5.44 20.44 -2.58
C ARG A 94 -4.93 19.46 -3.62
N ASP A 95 -4.47 19.97 -4.75
CA ASP A 95 -3.97 19.16 -5.86
C ASP A 95 -2.50 19.51 -6.12
N ILE A 96 -1.67 18.49 -6.38
CA ILE A 96 -0.32 18.65 -6.91
C ILE A 96 -0.14 17.78 -8.16
N ILE A 97 0.77 18.18 -9.04
CA ILE A 97 1.15 17.43 -10.23
C ILE A 97 2.61 17.00 -10.07
N SER A 98 2.85 15.70 -10.09
CA SER A 98 4.19 15.11 -10.10
C SER A 98 4.57 14.62 -11.48
N GLU A 99 5.82 14.84 -11.87
CA GLU A 99 6.38 14.32 -13.13
C GLU A 99 6.91 12.88 -12.98
N SER A 100 7.13 12.44 -11.75
CA SER A 100 7.66 11.10 -11.42
C SER A 100 6.65 10.30 -10.60
N SER A 101 6.96 9.02 -10.39
CA SER A 101 6.23 8.12 -9.50
C SER A 101 6.39 8.44 -8.01
N MET A 102 7.23 9.41 -7.63
CA MET A 102 7.46 9.77 -6.23
C MET A 102 7.25 11.27 -6.03
N ALA A 103 6.40 11.65 -5.08
CA ALA A 103 6.10 13.05 -4.81
C ALA A 103 6.15 13.35 -3.32
N GLU A 104 6.90 14.37 -2.93
CA GLU A 104 6.87 14.93 -1.58
C GLU A 104 5.70 15.90 -1.46
N VAL A 105 4.87 15.70 -0.44
CA VAL A 105 3.75 16.57 -0.08
C VAL A 105 4.10 17.24 1.23
N GLU A 106 4.19 18.57 1.21
CA GLU A 106 4.54 19.39 2.36
C GLU A 106 3.37 20.23 2.88
N GLY A 107 3.55 20.85 4.05
CA GLY A 107 2.57 21.78 4.62
C GLY A 107 1.33 21.07 5.19
N LEU A 108 1.50 19.83 5.66
CA LEU A 108 0.47 19.11 6.39
C LEU A 108 0.44 19.58 7.86
N ASP A 109 -0.71 19.36 8.49
CA ASP A 109 -0.90 19.67 9.90
C ASP A 109 -0.49 18.47 10.76
N ALA A 110 0.39 18.72 11.74
CA ALA A 110 0.82 17.70 12.68
C ALA A 110 -0.37 17.17 13.52
N GLY A 111 -0.44 15.85 13.70
CA GLY A 111 -1.52 15.21 14.45
C GLY A 111 -2.81 14.98 13.65
N GLU A 112 -2.88 15.46 12.41
CA GLU A 112 -4.09 15.39 11.60
C GLU A 112 -4.07 14.23 10.61
N SER A 113 -5.26 13.83 10.18
CA SER A 113 -5.44 12.81 9.15
C SER A 113 -5.72 13.41 7.79
N TYR A 114 -5.10 12.82 6.78
CA TYR A 114 -5.14 13.26 5.39
C TYR A 114 -5.50 12.10 4.47
N CYS A 115 -6.38 12.39 3.54
CA CYS A 115 -6.91 11.44 2.58
C CYS A 115 -6.23 11.75 1.24
N PHE A 116 -5.59 10.77 0.62
CA PHE A 116 -4.85 10.93 -0.63
C PHE A 116 -5.52 10.16 -1.76
N MET A 117 -5.56 10.76 -2.94
CA MET A 117 -6.09 10.19 -4.17
C MET A 117 -5.10 10.47 -5.30
N VAL A 118 -4.84 9.46 -6.13
CA VAL A 118 -3.89 9.57 -7.23
C VAL A 118 -4.60 9.29 -8.54
N ALA A 119 -4.29 10.03 -9.59
CA ALA A 119 -4.74 9.76 -10.95
C ALA A 119 -3.61 9.95 -11.95
N ALA A 120 -3.61 9.17 -13.03
CA ALA A 120 -2.81 9.50 -14.21
C ALA A 120 -3.26 10.84 -14.78
N PHE A 121 -2.30 11.66 -15.17
CA PHE A 121 -2.52 12.96 -15.75
C PHE A 121 -1.64 13.14 -16.99
N ILE A 122 -2.26 13.40 -18.14
CA ILE A 122 -1.57 13.59 -19.41
C ILE A 122 -1.89 15.01 -19.90
N PRO A 123 -1.01 16.00 -19.63
CA PRO A 123 -1.31 17.40 -19.90
C PRO A 123 -1.57 17.72 -21.37
N SER A 124 -0.97 16.94 -22.28
CA SER A 124 -1.11 17.11 -23.74
C SER A 124 -2.51 16.77 -24.27
N ARG A 125 -3.34 16.05 -23.50
CA ARG A 125 -4.70 15.70 -23.91
C ARG A 125 -5.68 16.87 -23.77
N PRO A 126 -6.85 16.83 -24.44
CA PRO A 126 -7.95 17.75 -24.20
C PRO A 126 -8.42 17.70 -22.74
N LYS A 127 -8.84 18.83 -22.16
CA LYS A 127 -9.22 18.96 -20.74
C LYS A 127 -10.17 17.87 -20.22
N ALA A 128 -11.09 17.39 -21.06
CA ALA A 128 -12.05 16.34 -20.70
C ALA A 128 -11.40 14.95 -20.49
N THR A 129 -10.20 14.71 -21.03
CA THR A 129 -9.51 13.41 -21.03
C THR A 129 -8.08 13.48 -20.51
N GLN A 130 -7.66 14.63 -19.97
CA GLN A 130 -6.35 14.81 -19.34
C GLN A 130 -6.16 13.92 -18.11
N GLN A 131 -7.26 13.54 -17.44
CA GLN A 131 -7.23 12.85 -16.16
C GLN A 131 -7.88 11.46 -16.28
N GLY A 132 -7.17 10.45 -15.79
CA GLY A 132 -7.70 9.09 -15.59
C GLY A 132 -8.58 8.99 -14.33
N ALA A 133 -9.04 7.78 -14.00
CA ALA A 133 -9.83 7.59 -12.79
C ALA A 133 -8.99 7.82 -11.53
N TRP A 134 -9.68 8.14 -10.44
CA TRP A 134 -9.05 8.24 -9.13
C TRP A 134 -8.80 6.85 -8.56
N ILE A 135 -7.53 6.56 -8.29
CA ILE A 135 -7.06 5.37 -7.60
C ILE A 135 -7.10 5.63 -6.09
N LYS A 136 -7.54 4.62 -5.34
CA LYS A 136 -7.56 4.59 -3.88
C LYS A 136 -6.37 3.79 -3.37
N SER A 137 -5.79 4.18 -2.23
CA SER A 137 -4.66 3.45 -1.65
C SER A 137 -5.08 2.04 -1.21
N LYS A 138 -4.13 1.09 -1.27
CA LYS A 138 -4.33 -0.31 -0.88
C LYS A 138 -4.39 -0.53 0.63
N TYR A 139 -3.86 0.40 1.42
CA TYR A 139 -3.62 0.23 2.85
C TYR A 139 -4.78 0.58 3.78
N ASP A 140 -5.94 0.95 3.25
CA ASP A 140 -7.13 1.09 4.09
C ASP A 140 -8.38 0.74 3.31
N ALA A 141 -8.80 -0.52 3.47
CA ALA A 141 -10.00 -1.05 2.84
C ALA A 141 -11.29 -0.50 3.48
N ASP A 142 -11.22 0.32 4.55
CA ASP A 142 -12.42 0.80 5.24
C ASP A 142 -12.41 2.28 5.66
N THR A 143 -11.26 2.96 5.68
CA THR A 143 -11.20 4.38 6.06
C THR A 143 -10.31 5.18 5.11
N HIS A 144 -10.89 6.11 4.37
CA HIS A 144 -10.24 6.80 3.27
C HIS A 144 -9.09 7.77 3.65
N CYS A 145 -8.51 7.70 4.86
CA CYS A 145 -7.64 8.74 5.38
C CYS A 145 -6.57 8.19 6.33
N LEU A 146 -5.32 8.62 6.13
CA LEU A 146 -4.16 8.23 6.92
C LEU A 146 -3.84 9.32 7.94
N THR A 147 -3.62 8.95 9.21
CA THR A 147 -3.19 9.90 10.25
C THR A 147 -1.69 10.02 10.26
N VAL A 148 -1.12 11.22 10.06
CA VAL A 148 0.33 11.42 9.92
C VAL A 148 1.09 10.89 11.14
N THR A 149 0.58 11.08 12.35
CA THR A 149 1.19 10.57 13.58
C THR A 149 1.26 9.04 13.64
N LEU A 150 0.27 8.33 13.11
CA LEU A 150 0.28 6.86 13.09
C LEU A 150 1.36 6.29 12.17
N ILE A 151 1.75 7.02 11.12
CA ILE A 151 2.84 6.60 10.22
C ILE A 151 4.21 6.73 10.88
N LEU A 152 4.41 7.75 11.73
CA LEU A 152 5.65 7.90 12.51
C LEU A 152 5.71 6.96 13.70
N SER A 153 4.58 6.39 14.12
CA SER A 153 4.50 5.41 15.21
C SER A 153 3.72 4.16 14.78
N PRO A 154 4.17 3.45 13.73
CA PRO A 154 3.55 2.21 13.27
C PRO A 154 3.85 1.04 14.23
N ASP A 155 4.61 1.30 15.30
CA ASP A 155 4.82 0.35 16.38
C ASP A 155 3.53 0.18 17.17
N LEU A 156 2.76 -0.82 16.74
CA LEU A 156 1.81 -1.52 17.58
C LEU A 156 2.55 -2.03 18.84
N SER A 157 2.56 -1.16 19.86
CA SER A 157 3.05 -1.35 21.23
C SER A 157 3.78 -2.67 21.50
N VAL A 158 5.11 -2.64 21.42
CA VAL A 158 5.99 -3.66 22.04
C VAL A 158 5.65 -3.84 23.53
N GLY A 159 5.06 -2.82 24.18
CA GLY A 159 4.55 -2.88 25.54
C GLY A 159 3.39 -3.88 25.76
N ALA A 160 2.61 -4.20 24.73
CA ALA A 160 1.53 -5.19 24.84
C ALA A 160 2.06 -6.63 24.88
N TRP A 161 3.16 -6.91 24.16
CA TRP A 161 3.77 -8.23 24.10
C TRP A 161 4.60 -8.55 25.35
N VAL A 162 5.23 -7.53 25.95
CA VAL A 162 5.88 -7.67 27.26
C VAL A 162 4.84 -8.03 28.32
N GLY A 163 3.68 -7.38 28.35
CA GLY A 163 2.60 -7.73 29.29
C GLY A 163 2.10 -9.17 29.15
N ALA A 164 1.85 -9.63 27.91
CA ALA A 164 1.36 -10.98 27.65
C ALA A 164 2.36 -12.07 28.07
N GLY A 165 3.67 -11.86 27.81
CA GLY A 165 4.71 -12.82 28.21
C GLY A 165 4.84 -12.98 29.72
N PHE A 166 4.77 -11.87 30.48
CA PHE A 166 4.84 -11.90 31.95
C PHE A 166 3.59 -12.56 32.57
N ILE A 167 2.40 -12.37 31.99
CA ILE A 167 1.17 -13.02 32.47
C ILE A 167 1.25 -14.54 32.28
N VAL A 168 1.72 -15.01 31.13
CA VAL A 168 1.88 -16.46 30.89
C VAL A 168 2.92 -17.06 31.83
N LEU A 169 4.06 -16.40 32.02
CA LEU A 169 5.12 -16.86 32.91
C LEU A 169 4.66 -16.95 34.38
N THR A 170 3.92 -15.94 34.86
CA THR A 170 3.39 -15.94 36.23
C THR A 170 2.37 -17.05 36.46
N VAL A 171 1.47 -17.30 35.50
CA VAL A 171 0.50 -18.41 35.57
C VAL A 171 1.21 -19.77 35.63
N LEU A 172 2.26 -19.98 34.82
CA LEU A 172 3.03 -21.23 34.85
C LEU A 172 3.72 -21.46 36.21
N ILE A 173 4.31 -20.42 36.81
CA ILE A 173 4.94 -20.50 38.13
C ILE A 173 3.90 -20.85 39.21
N VAL A 174 2.70 -20.25 39.15
CA VAL A 174 1.61 -20.57 40.09
C VAL A 174 1.17 -22.02 39.94
N ILE A 175 1.01 -22.52 38.72
CA ILE A 175 0.63 -23.93 38.48
C ILE A 175 1.71 -24.88 39.03
N ILE A 176 2.98 -24.62 38.77
CA ILE A 176 4.09 -25.45 39.26
C ILE A 176 4.13 -25.43 40.79
N THR A 177 4.03 -24.27 41.42
CA THR A 177 4.07 -24.14 42.89
C THR A 177 2.89 -24.84 43.56
N VAL A 178 1.66 -24.68 43.03
CA VAL A 178 0.47 -25.40 43.53
C VAL A 178 0.65 -26.91 43.35
N THR A 179 1.13 -27.36 42.19
CA THR A 179 1.35 -28.79 41.92
C THR A 179 2.36 -29.38 42.90
N VAL A 180 3.49 -28.70 43.15
CA VAL A 180 4.52 -29.16 44.11
C VAL A 180 4.00 -29.16 45.55
N LEU A 181 3.23 -28.15 45.95
CA LEU A 181 2.63 -28.09 47.29
C LEU A 181 1.56 -29.18 47.48
N CYS A 182 0.68 -29.39 46.50
CA CYS A 182 -0.31 -30.47 46.51
C CYS A 182 0.36 -31.84 46.51
N CYS A 183 1.43 -32.05 45.72
CA CYS A 183 2.20 -33.29 45.71
C CYS A 183 2.96 -33.52 47.03
N ARG A 184 3.56 -32.48 47.64
CA ARG A 184 4.19 -32.59 48.97
C ARG A 184 3.16 -32.88 50.07
N GLN A 185 1.97 -32.28 50.03
CA GLN A 185 0.91 -32.55 51.02
C GLN A 185 0.36 -33.98 50.89
N ARG A 186 0.18 -34.48 49.66
CA ARG A 186 -0.19 -35.89 49.44
C ARG A 186 0.86 -36.87 49.97
N ASN A 187 2.15 -36.59 49.76
CA ASN A 187 3.22 -37.43 50.32
C ASN A 187 3.25 -37.43 51.86
N LYS A 188 2.88 -36.32 52.52
CA LYS A 188 2.74 -36.29 53.99
C LYS A 188 1.54 -37.09 54.49
N THR A 189 0.45 -37.12 53.73
CA THR A 189 -0.79 -37.83 54.09
C THR A 189 -0.66 -39.36 53.87
N LEU A 190 0.07 -39.78 52.84
CA LEU A 190 0.33 -41.21 52.56
C LEU A 190 1.26 -41.88 53.59
N GLN A 191 2.25 -41.15 54.13
CA GLN A 191 3.15 -41.64 55.19
C GLN A 191 2.41 -41.93 56.52
N MET A 192 1.32 -41.21 56.84
CA MET A 192 0.49 -41.52 58.02
C MET A 192 -0.44 -42.71 57.79
N SER A 193 -0.84 -43.00 56.54
CA SER A 193 -1.77 -44.08 56.23
C SER A 193 -1.11 -45.47 56.18
N GLN A 194 0.22 -45.55 56.03
CA GLN A 194 0.96 -46.81 56.03
C GLN A 194 1.34 -47.30 57.44
N SER A 195 1.18 -46.48 58.49
CA SER A 195 1.53 -46.85 59.88
C SER A 195 0.37 -47.47 60.68
N SER A 196 -0.83 -47.61 60.11
CA SER A 196 -2.03 -48.09 60.81
C SER A 196 -2.66 -49.36 60.22
N ALA A 197 -1.90 -50.14 59.43
CA ALA A 197 -2.33 -51.45 58.94
C ALA A 197 -1.26 -52.52 59.21
N SER A 198 -1.11 -52.90 60.48
CA SER A 198 -0.56 -54.20 60.89
C SER A 198 -1.31 -54.66 62.14
N VAL A 199 -2.24 -55.60 61.94
CA VAL A 199 -2.78 -56.50 62.98
C VAL A 199 -2.10 -57.84 62.79
#